data_AF-A0A059WV67-F1
#
_entry.id   AF-A0A059WV67-F1
#
_cell.length_a   1.000
_cell.length_b   1.000
_cell.length_c   1.000
_cell.angle_alpha   90.00
_cell.angle_beta   90.00
_cell.angle_gamma   90.00
#
_symmetry.space_group_name_H-M   'P 1'
#
loop_
_entity.id
_entity.type
_entity.pdbx_description
1 polymer ?
#
loop_
_entity_poly.entity_id
_entity_poly.type
_entity_poly.pdbx_seq_one_letter_code
_entity_poly.pdbx_strand_id
1 'polypeptide(L)'
;MITASILAFGAFWNSLQITWFNSRISAARAGEAYLALKDMQYRLAEIEEGLRQIENNKGQGNLSQLDNKTIQELEENELKLKQEKRRLLANVGMILRERFKKISRITEAKQLEGELKDKSYSSARHWISQRMIPNKEQATQYVQRLEDARTTNILLIHLPFFGIVFDVNALGLWGGLTFTIILLVFRFSLWREYNNLRLTFREAKPDHLRFCYMSLAMQQVLTVPPSLTPGQTDLKPRGSVVQGLYFPPLLIQLLIIINDFMTSDVGGLFNFNLTQISTVVSMFFFGLIVFLTMRCLQLSRAIDKEWDAASQQVQEGLSKRVAYFRL
;
A
#
# COMPACT_ATOMS: atom_id res chain seq x y z
N MET A 1 4.23 21.23 -0.05
CA MET A 1 3.77 20.52 1.17
C MET A 1 2.41 19.88 0.99
N ILE A 2 1.37 20.60 0.54
CA ILE A 2 0.01 20.06 0.34
C ILE A 2 -0.01 18.80 -0.54
N THR A 3 0.69 18.81 -1.68
CA THR A 3 0.80 17.65 -2.57
C THR A 3 1.48 16.44 -1.92
N ALA A 4 2.55 16.65 -1.14
CA ALA A 4 3.25 15.59 -0.42
C ALA A 4 2.37 14.99 0.69
N SER A 5 1.61 15.82 1.41
CA SER A 5 0.63 15.36 2.41
C SER A 5 -0.52 14.57 1.78
N ILE A 6 -1.01 14.99 0.61
CA ILE A 6 -2.05 14.28 -0.15
C ILE A 6 -1.54 12.92 -0.63
N LEU A 7 -0.30 12.84 -1.13
CA LEU A 7 0.30 11.59 -1.57
C LEU A 7 0.57 10.64 -0.40
N ALA A 8 1.08 11.14 0.72
CA ALA A 8 1.31 10.34 1.93
C ALA A 8 -0.02 9.83 2.52
N PHE A 9 -1.05 10.69 2.59
CA PHE A 9 -2.39 10.28 3.01
C PHE A 9 -2.99 9.26 2.03
N GLY A 10 -2.84 9.47 0.72
CA GLY A 10 -3.30 8.55 -0.31
C GLY A 10 -2.64 7.18 -0.20
N ALA A 11 -1.32 7.12 0.00
CA ALA A 11 -0.59 5.86 0.19
C ALA A 11 -1.01 5.14 1.48
N PHE A 12 -1.11 5.85 2.60
CA PHE A 12 -1.58 5.30 3.86
C PHE A 12 -3.02 4.77 3.75
N TRP A 13 -3.92 5.55 3.16
CA TRP A 13 -5.31 5.18 2.95
C TRP A 13 -5.44 3.96 2.03
N ASN A 14 -4.64 3.90 0.95
CA ASN A 14 -4.67 2.77 0.03
C ASN A 14 -4.17 1.47 0.71
N SER A 15 -3.17 1.56 1.59
CA SER A 15 -2.69 0.40 2.36
C SER A 15 -3.78 -0.23 3.24
N LEU A 16 -4.60 0.58 3.91
CA LEU A 16 -5.73 0.13 4.72
C LEU A 16 -6.85 -0.48 3.85
N GLN A 17 -7.09 0.09 2.67
CA GLN A 17 -8.07 -0.44 1.72
C GLN A 17 -7.66 -1.82 1.18
N ILE A 18 -6.37 -2.05 0.91
CA ILE A 18 -5.86 -3.36 0.46
C ILE A 18 -6.15 -4.44 1.49
N THR A 19 -5.85 -4.22 2.77
CA THR A 19 -6.09 -5.21 3.83
C THR A 19 -7.57 -5.53 3.98
N TRP A 20 -8.41 -4.48 3.94
CA TRP A 20 -9.87 -4.62 4.01
C TRP A 20 -10.46 -5.38 2.82
N PHE A 21 -10.02 -5.08 1.59
CA PHE A 21 -10.46 -5.78 0.38
C PHE A 21 -10.00 -7.23 0.37
N ASN A 22 -8.76 -7.52 0.77
CA ASN A 22 -8.25 -8.88 0.89
C ASN A 22 -9.10 -9.71 1.85
N SER A 23 -9.46 -9.14 3.01
CA SER A 23 -10.35 -9.78 3.98
C SER A 23 -11.72 -10.11 3.36
N ARG A 24 -12.32 -9.17 2.62
CA ARG A 24 -13.62 -9.37 1.97
C ARG A 24 -13.60 -10.36 0.82
N ILE A 25 -12.57 -10.33 -0.03
CA ILE A 25 -12.39 -11.31 -1.11
C ILE A 25 -12.21 -12.70 -0.52
N SER A 26 -11.41 -12.82 0.55
CA SER A 26 -11.24 -14.09 1.28
C SER A 26 -12.57 -14.59 1.84
N ALA A 27 -13.34 -13.75 2.52
CA ALA A 27 -14.66 -14.09 3.05
C ALA A 27 -15.67 -14.48 1.95
N ALA A 28 -15.68 -13.77 0.83
CA ALA A 28 -16.56 -14.04 -0.30
C ALA A 28 -16.20 -15.38 -0.98
N ARG A 29 -14.91 -15.65 -1.19
CA ARG A 29 -14.42 -16.94 -1.71
C ARG A 29 -14.72 -18.11 -0.75
N ALA A 30 -14.65 -17.87 0.56
CA ALA A 30 -15.07 -18.85 1.56
C ALA A 30 -16.59 -19.10 1.50
N GLY A 31 -17.39 -18.04 1.28
CA GLY A 31 -18.83 -18.14 1.05
C GLY A 31 -19.19 -18.95 -0.19
N GLU A 32 -18.52 -18.70 -1.32
CA GLU A 32 -18.70 -19.47 -2.55
C GLU A 32 -18.42 -20.97 -2.33
N ALA A 33 -17.33 -21.29 -1.61
CA ALA A 33 -16.98 -22.66 -1.27
C ALA A 33 -18.04 -23.31 -0.35
N TYR A 34 -18.57 -22.55 0.62
CA TYR A 34 -19.66 -23.01 1.49
C TYR A 34 -20.92 -23.34 0.70
N LEU A 35 -21.35 -22.46 -0.20
CA LEU A 35 -22.54 -22.69 -1.03
C LEU A 35 -22.36 -23.89 -1.96
N ALA A 36 -21.17 -24.06 -2.55
CA ALA A 36 -20.86 -25.23 -3.35
C ALA A 36 -20.94 -26.53 -2.52
N LEU A 37 -20.46 -26.51 -1.28
CA LEU A 37 -20.52 -27.67 -0.39
C LEU A 37 -21.96 -27.97 0.04
N LYS A 38 -22.77 -26.94 0.31
CA LYS A 38 -24.19 -27.08 0.64
C LYS A 38 -25.01 -27.63 -0.53
N ASP A 39 -24.77 -27.16 -1.75
CA ASP A 39 -25.41 -27.69 -2.97
C ASP A 39 -25.07 -29.18 -3.14
N MET A 40 -23.81 -29.56 -2.94
CA MET A 40 -23.40 -30.96 -2.98
C MET A 40 -24.03 -31.80 -1.86
N GLN A 41 -24.18 -31.27 -0.65
CA GLN A 41 -24.89 -31.95 0.45
C GLN A 41 -26.38 -32.16 0.14
N TYR A 42 -27.05 -31.17 -0.46
CA TYR A 42 -28.45 -31.30 -0.85
C TYR A 42 -28.64 -32.39 -1.91
N ARG A 43 -27.80 -32.40 -2.96
CA ARG A 43 -27.79 -33.46 -3.97
C ARG A 43 -27.53 -34.84 -3.37
N LEU A 44 -26.62 -34.94 -2.41
CA LEU A 44 -26.35 -36.20 -1.72
C LEU A 44 -27.56 -36.69 -0.91
N ALA A 45 -28.27 -35.79 -0.23
CA ALA A 45 -29.47 -36.13 0.52
C ALA A 45 -30.61 -36.61 -0.39
N GLU A 46 -30.81 -35.93 -1.53
CA GLU A 46 -31.78 -36.32 -2.56
C GLU A 46 -31.47 -37.72 -3.13
N ILE A 47 -30.19 -37.99 -3.43
CA ILE A 47 -29.73 -39.32 -3.86
C ILE A 47 -29.99 -40.39 -2.78
N GLU A 48 -29.72 -40.08 -1.51
CA GLU A 48 -29.95 -41.01 -0.41
C GLU A 48 -31.43 -41.30 -0.17
N GLU A 49 -32.29 -40.29 -0.32
CA GLU A 49 -33.74 -40.46 -0.24
C GLU A 49 -34.26 -41.33 -1.40
N GLY A 50 -33.79 -41.09 -2.62
CA GLY A 50 -34.10 -41.93 -3.78
C GLY A 50 -33.67 -43.39 -3.57
N LEU A 51 -32.48 -43.63 -3.02
CA LEU A 51 -32.03 -44.98 -2.67
C LEU A 51 -32.91 -45.64 -1.59
N ARG A 52 -33.33 -44.90 -0.57
CA ARG A 52 -34.25 -45.41 0.48
C ARG A 52 -35.62 -45.76 -0.06
N GLN A 53 -36.16 -44.96 -0.98
CA GLN A 53 -37.45 -45.27 -1.62
C GLN A 53 -37.37 -46.56 -2.44
N ILE A 54 -36.28 -46.75 -3.20
CA ILE A 54 -36.01 -48.00 -3.94
C ILE A 54 -35.94 -49.19 -2.95
N GLU A 55 -35.23 -49.04 -1.83
CA GLU A 55 -35.09 -50.09 -0.81
C GLU A 55 -36.42 -50.43 -0.12
N ASN A 56 -37.23 -49.43 0.24
CA ASN A 56 -38.56 -49.64 0.81
C ASN A 56 -39.51 -50.33 -0.18
N ASN A 57 -39.47 -49.95 -1.46
CA ASN A 57 -40.23 -50.62 -2.51
C ASN A 57 -39.80 -52.08 -2.68
N LYS A 58 -38.51 -52.37 -2.46
CA LYS A 58 -38.02 -53.76 -2.43
C LYS A 58 -38.54 -54.55 -1.21
N GLY A 59 -38.66 -53.90 -0.05
CA GLY A 59 -39.09 -54.52 1.20
C GLY A 59 -40.60 -54.82 1.31
N GLN A 60 -41.47 -54.06 0.63
CA GLN A 60 -42.94 -54.19 0.74
C GLN A 60 -43.57 -55.40 0.03
N GLY A 61 -42.79 -56.43 -0.33
CA GLY A 61 -43.31 -57.78 -0.62
C GLY A 61 -44.05 -57.97 -1.95
N ASN A 62 -44.27 -56.93 -2.77
CA ASN A 62 -44.85 -57.06 -4.11
C ASN A 62 -43.83 -57.37 -5.21
N LEU A 63 -42.57 -57.69 -4.87
CA LEU A 63 -41.54 -58.00 -5.87
C LEU A 63 -41.90 -59.19 -6.77
N SER A 64 -42.70 -60.13 -6.27
CA SER A 64 -43.20 -61.26 -7.03
C SER A 64 -44.29 -60.90 -8.06
N GLN A 65 -44.81 -59.66 -8.04
CA GLN A 65 -45.80 -59.16 -8.99
C GLN A 65 -45.26 -58.08 -9.95
N LEU A 66 -44.04 -57.60 -9.74
CA LEU A 66 -43.38 -56.68 -10.67
C LEU A 66 -42.78 -57.46 -11.85
N ASP A 67 -42.98 -56.95 -13.06
CA ASP A 67 -42.34 -57.49 -14.26
C ASP A 67 -40.81 -57.36 -14.14
N ASN A 68 -40.07 -58.34 -14.68
CA ASN A 68 -38.62 -58.39 -14.68
C ASN A 68 -37.99 -57.11 -15.24
N LYS A 69 -38.69 -56.45 -16.18
CA LYS A 69 -38.28 -55.18 -16.76
C LYS A 69 -38.16 -54.06 -15.70
N THR A 70 -39.13 -53.96 -14.79
CA THR A 70 -39.12 -52.91 -13.77
C THR A 70 -38.06 -53.16 -12.69
N ILE A 71 -37.75 -54.43 -12.41
CA ILE A 71 -36.66 -54.80 -11.50
C ILE A 71 -35.31 -54.36 -12.10
N GLN A 72 -35.08 -54.64 -13.39
CA GLN A 72 -33.86 -54.20 -14.09
C GLN A 72 -33.73 -52.68 -14.12
N GLU A 73 -34.81 -51.94 -14.39
CA GLU A 73 -34.80 -50.47 -14.38
C GLU A 73 -34.46 -49.91 -12.98
N LEU A 74 -34.96 -50.52 -11.90
CA LEU A 74 -34.63 -50.13 -10.53
C LEU A 74 -33.17 -50.39 -10.17
N GLU A 75 -32.61 -51.55 -10.57
CA GLU A 75 -31.20 -51.87 -10.36
C GLU A 75 -30.26 -50.93 -11.13
N GLU A 76 -30.60 -50.60 -12.37
CA GLU A 76 -29.83 -49.66 -13.19
C GLU A 76 -29.83 -48.25 -12.57
N ASN A 77 -30.99 -47.79 -12.08
CA ASN A 77 -31.12 -46.50 -11.39
C ASN A 77 -30.33 -46.47 -10.08
N GLU A 78 -30.37 -47.54 -9.28
CA GLU A 78 -29.59 -47.68 -8.05
C GLU A 78 -28.08 -47.58 -8.33
N LEU A 79 -27.61 -48.25 -9.39
CA LEU A 79 -26.21 -48.22 -9.80
C LEU A 79 -25.79 -46.81 -10.26
N LYS A 80 -26.61 -46.14 -11.08
CA LYS A 80 -26.36 -44.76 -11.54
C LYS A 80 -26.22 -43.79 -10.36
N LEU A 81 -27.14 -43.85 -9.40
CA LEU A 81 -27.11 -43.02 -8.19
C LEU A 81 -25.88 -43.28 -7.31
N LYS A 82 -25.50 -44.55 -7.12
CA LYS A 82 -24.28 -44.92 -6.38
C LYS A 82 -23.01 -44.40 -7.06
N GLN A 83 -22.94 -44.46 -8.40
CA GLN A 83 -21.82 -43.92 -9.17
C GLN A 83 -21.75 -42.40 -9.06
N GLU A 84 -22.88 -41.70 -9.15
CA GLU A 84 -22.95 -40.25 -9.00
C GLU A 84 -22.50 -39.80 -7.60
N LYS A 85 -22.98 -40.46 -6.54
CA LYS A 85 -22.52 -40.23 -5.16
C LYS A 85 -21.00 -40.36 -5.03
N ARG A 86 -20.39 -41.41 -5.62
CA ARG A 86 -18.93 -41.59 -5.61
C ARG A 86 -18.20 -40.47 -6.36
N ARG A 87 -18.72 -40.04 -7.51
CA ARG A 87 -18.15 -38.92 -8.28
C ARG A 87 -18.20 -37.61 -7.50
N LEU A 88 -19.33 -37.31 -6.85
CA LEU A 88 -19.47 -36.11 -6.02
C LEU A 88 -18.51 -36.12 -4.83
N LEU A 89 -18.41 -37.24 -4.10
CA LEU A 89 -17.47 -37.37 -2.99
C LEU A 89 -16.01 -37.23 -3.43
N ALA A 90 -15.64 -37.77 -4.60
CA ALA A 90 -14.32 -37.61 -5.17
C ALA A 90 -14.02 -36.14 -5.53
N ASN A 91 -14.98 -35.43 -6.14
CA ASN A 91 -14.86 -34.01 -6.47
C ASN A 91 -14.72 -33.13 -5.22
N VAL A 92 -15.52 -33.39 -4.18
CA VAL A 92 -15.38 -32.71 -2.88
C VAL A 92 -13.99 -32.94 -2.30
N GLY A 93 -13.54 -34.19 -2.28
CA GLY A 93 -12.21 -34.55 -1.77
C GLY A 93 -11.06 -33.89 -2.56
N MET A 94 -11.22 -33.72 -3.88
CA MET A 94 -10.23 -33.06 -4.74
C MET A 94 -10.21 -31.54 -4.54
N ILE A 95 -11.37 -30.88 -4.53
CA ILE A 95 -11.49 -29.43 -4.30
C ILE A 95 -10.90 -29.05 -2.94
N LEU A 96 -11.22 -29.84 -1.91
CA LEU A 96 -10.63 -29.67 -0.58
C LEU A 96 -9.11 -29.85 -0.67
N ARG A 97 -8.60 -30.96 -1.22
CA ARG A 97 -7.15 -31.21 -1.33
C ARG A 97 -6.39 -30.12 -2.09
N GLU A 98 -6.87 -29.66 -3.24
CA GLU A 98 -6.23 -28.60 -4.03
C GLU A 98 -6.17 -27.29 -3.26
N ARG A 99 -7.29 -26.86 -2.65
CA ARG A 99 -7.32 -25.61 -1.88
C ARG A 99 -6.51 -25.72 -0.58
N PHE A 100 -6.47 -26.90 0.04
CA PHE A 100 -5.60 -27.16 1.20
C PHE A 100 -4.12 -27.19 0.84
N LYS A 101 -3.73 -27.71 -0.33
CA LYS A 101 -2.32 -27.74 -0.78
C LYS A 101 -1.76 -26.34 -1.06
N LYS A 102 -2.63 -25.38 -1.45
CA LYS A 102 -2.27 -23.97 -1.62
C LYS A 102 -2.16 -23.20 -0.30
N ILE A 103 -2.86 -23.66 0.75
CA ILE A 103 -2.84 -23.08 2.11
C ILE A 103 -1.74 -23.75 2.97
N SER A 104 -1.38 -25.01 2.71
CA SER A 104 -0.41 -25.80 3.48
C SER A 104 1.06 -25.45 3.27
N ARG A 105 1.39 -24.39 2.52
CA ARG A 105 2.75 -23.82 2.48
C ARG A 105 3.00 -22.83 3.63
N ILE A 106 1.99 -22.54 4.46
CA ILE A 106 2.09 -21.73 5.66
C ILE A 106 1.85 -22.67 6.86
N THR A 107 2.94 -23.19 7.39
CA THR A 107 3.05 -24.37 8.24
C THR A 107 2.66 -24.10 9.69
N GLU A 108 1.37 -24.21 10.06
CA GLU A 108 0.92 -24.19 11.48
C GLU A 108 -0.49 -24.82 11.69
N ALA A 109 -0.89 -25.75 10.81
CA ALA A 109 -2.32 -25.97 10.53
C ALA A 109 -3.08 -27.02 11.34
N LYS A 110 -2.47 -27.83 12.24
CA LYS A 110 -3.25 -28.86 12.97
C LYS A 110 -3.96 -28.34 14.23
N GLN A 111 -3.40 -27.34 14.89
CA GLN A 111 -4.00 -26.75 16.10
C GLN A 111 -4.94 -25.57 15.75
N LEU A 112 -4.61 -24.81 14.68
CA LEU A 112 -5.54 -23.87 14.06
C LEU A 112 -6.67 -24.57 13.24
N GLU A 113 -6.57 -25.87 12.94
CA GLU A 113 -7.55 -26.61 12.11
C GLU A 113 -8.96 -26.66 12.71
N GLY A 114 -9.06 -26.78 14.03
CA GLY A 114 -10.34 -26.79 14.75
C GLY A 114 -10.93 -25.38 14.87
N GLU A 115 -10.10 -24.39 15.19
CA GLU A 115 -10.56 -23.02 15.44
C GLU A 115 -10.83 -22.21 14.15
N LEU A 116 -10.07 -22.42 13.07
CA LEU A 116 -10.28 -21.74 11.79
C LEU A 116 -11.42 -22.34 10.97
N LYS A 117 -11.68 -23.67 11.06
CA LYS A 117 -12.86 -24.28 10.42
C LYS A 117 -14.14 -23.64 10.94
N ASP A 118 -14.20 -23.32 12.22
CA ASP A 118 -15.39 -22.71 12.82
C ASP A 118 -15.46 -21.20 12.56
N LYS A 119 -14.35 -20.45 12.76
CA LYS A 119 -14.34 -18.99 12.54
C LYS A 119 -14.52 -18.58 11.08
N SER A 120 -13.86 -19.27 10.14
CA SER A 120 -13.91 -18.87 8.73
C SER A 120 -15.25 -19.26 8.09
N TYR A 121 -15.82 -20.40 8.49
CA TYR A 121 -17.13 -20.86 8.03
C TYR A 121 -18.28 -20.06 8.64
N SER A 122 -18.22 -19.75 9.94
CA SER A 122 -19.20 -18.86 10.59
C SER A 122 -19.14 -17.46 10.00
N SER A 123 -17.95 -16.92 9.74
CA SER A 123 -17.78 -15.61 9.08
C SER A 123 -18.34 -15.62 7.65
N ALA A 124 -18.07 -16.66 6.87
CA ALA A 124 -18.59 -16.80 5.51
C ALA A 124 -20.12 -16.93 5.49
N ARG A 125 -20.69 -17.75 6.38
CA ARG A 125 -22.14 -17.91 6.54
C ARG A 125 -22.81 -16.62 6.99
N HIS A 126 -22.23 -15.93 7.97
CA HIS A 126 -22.70 -14.64 8.44
C HIS A 126 -22.69 -13.60 7.31
N TRP A 127 -21.60 -13.53 6.55
CA TRP A 127 -21.46 -12.62 5.42
C TRP A 127 -22.47 -12.90 4.30
N ILE A 128 -22.69 -14.17 3.93
CA ILE A 128 -23.73 -14.55 2.95
C ILE A 128 -25.12 -14.16 3.46
N SER A 129 -25.41 -14.46 4.73
CA SER A 129 -26.72 -14.19 5.32
C SER A 129 -27.04 -12.69 5.38
N GLN A 130 -26.06 -11.85 5.72
CA GLN A 130 -26.23 -10.39 5.74
C GLN A 130 -26.47 -9.79 4.35
N ARG A 131 -25.96 -10.42 3.29
CA ARG A 131 -26.04 -9.90 1.92
C ARG A 131 -27.10 -10.56 1.06
N MET A 132 -27.85 -11.50 1.63
CA MET A 132 -28.94 -12.23 0.98
C MET A 132 -28.53 -12.84 -0.37
N ILE A 133 -27.32 -13.41 -0.46
CA ILE A 133 -26.84 -14.07 -1.68
C ILE A 133 -27.45 -15.49 -1.71
N PRO A 134 -28.41 -15.78 -2.61
CA PRO A 134 -29.26 -16.96 -2.55
C PRO A 134 -28.60 -18.21 -3.14
N ASN A 135 -27.66 -18.05 -4.07
CA ASN A 135 -27.07 -19.16 -4.81
C ASN A 135 -25.58 -18.95 -5.13
N LYS A 136 -24.91 -20.04 -5.54
CA LYS A 136 -23.48 -20.07 -5.85
C LYS A 136 -23.11 -19.12 -6.98
N GLU A 137 -23.92 -19.06 -8.04
CA GLU A 137 -23.62 -18.24 -9.21
C GLU A 137 -23.56 -16.75 -8.86
N GLN A 138 -24.51 -16.27 -8.05
CA GLN A 138 -24.49 -14.89 -7.54
C GLN A 138 -23.30 -14.64 -6.62
N ALA A 139 -22.87 -15.63 -5.83
CA ALA A 139 -21.66 -15.52 -5.01
C ALA A 139 -20.40 -15.39 -5.88
N THR A 140 -20.26 -16.21 -6.93
CA THR A 140 -19.15 -16.14 -7.89
C THR A 140 -19.13 -14.79 -8.62
N GLN A 141 -20.27 -14.33 -9.13
CA GLN A 141 -20.38 -13.01 -9.77
C GLN A 141 -20.01 -11.87 -8.79
N TYR A 142 -20.39 -12.00 -7.51
CA TYR A 142 -20.03 -11.03 -6.50
C TYR A 142 -18.52 -11.00 -6.21
N VAL A 143 -17.88 -12.18 -6.13
CA VAL A 143 -16.42 -12.30 -5.99
C VAL A 143 -15.72 -11.63 -7.18
N GLN A 144 -16.17 -11.92 -8.41
CA GLN A 144 -15.63 -11.28 -9.62
C GLN A 144 -15.77 -9.76 -9.56
N ARG A 145 -16.95 -9.23 -9.21
CA ARG A 145 -17.14 -7.78 -9.05
C ARG A 145 -16.24 -7.17 -7.98
N LEU A 146 -15.95 -7.87 -6.88
CA LEU A 146 -14.99 -7.40 -5.88
C LEU A 146 -13.55 -7.42 -6.39
N GLU A 147 -13.18 -8.44 -7.16
CA GLU A 147 -11.86 -8.54 -7.79
C GLU A 147 -11.66 -7.46 -8.85
N ASP A 148 -12.68 -7.19 -9.66
CA ASP A 148 -12.71 -6.09 -10.62
C ASP A 148 -12.66 -4.74 -9.90
N ALA A 149 -13.48 -4.55 -8.86
CA ALA A 149 -13.47 -3.31 -8.08
C ALA A 149 -12.13 -3.09 -7.37
N ARG A 150 -11.46 -4.15 -6.92
CA ARG A 150 -10.10 -4.07 -6.37
C ARG A 150 -9.09 -3.68 -7.44
N THR A 151 -9.16 -4.31 -8.60
CA THR A 151 -8.23 -4.04 -9.71
C THR A 151 -8.40 -2.60 -10.20
N THR A 152 -9.64 -2.16 -10.36
CA THR A 152 -9.95 -0.83 -10.89
C THR A 152 -9.75 0.30 -9.88
N ASN A 153 -10.05 0.10 -8.59
CA ASN A 153 -10.03 1.20 -7.62
C ASN A 153 -8.82 1.21 -6.68
N ILE A 154 -8.08 0.10 -6.54
CA ILE A 154 -7.01 -0.02 -5.53
C ILE A 154 -5.64 -0.13 -6.19
N LEU A 155 -5.53 -0.96 -7.23
CA LEU A 155 -4.29 -1.15 -7.99
C LEU A 155 -4.01 0.00 -8.96
N LEU A 156 -5.05 0.78 -9.28
CA LEU A 156 -4.99 1.90 -10.21
C LEU A 156 -5.27 3.19 -9.45
N ILE A 157 -4.26 4.05 -9.34
CA ILE A 157 -4.41 5.37 -8.74
C ILE A 157 -4.84 6.32 -9.85
N HIS A 158 -6.08 6.82 -9.75
CA HIS A 158 -6.62 7.83 -10.66
C HIS A 158 -6.24 9.24 -10.20
N LEU A 159 -5.54 10.01 -11.03
CA LEU A 159 -5.37 11.44 -10.79
C LEU A 159 -6.63 12.19 -11.29
N PRO A 160 -7.41 12.82 -10.39
CA PRO A 160 -8.75 13.33 -10.73
C PRO A 160 -8.75 14.45 -11.79
N PHE A 161 -7.61 15.12 -12.01
CA PHE A 161 -7.53 16.24 -12.96
C PHE A 161 -7.00 15.87 -14.34
N PHE A 162 -6.20 14.81 -14.46
CA PHE A 162 -5.52 14.49 -15.71
C PHE A 162 -6.11 13.28 -16.43
N GLY A 163 -7.01 12.52 -15.79
CA GLY A 163 -7.53 11.27 -16.33
C GLY A 163 -6.45 10.19 -16.50
N ILE A 164 -5.23 10.43 -16.03
CA ILE A 164 -4.12 9.49 -16.08
C ILE A 164 -4.29 8.50 -14.94
N VAL A 165 -4.16 7.23 -15.28
CA VAL A 165 -4.23 6.12 -14.34
C VAL A 165 -2.83 5.57 -14.15
N PHE A 166 -2.34 5.56 -12.91
CA PHE A 166 -1.03 5.00 -12.58
C PHE A 166 -1.20 3.63 -11.94
N ASP A 167 -0.47 2.65 -12.47
CA ASP A 167 -0.18 1.43 -11.73
C ASP A 167 0.67 1.80 -10.50
N VAL A 168 0.32 1.26 -9.33
CA VAL A 168 1.10 1.39 -8.10
C VAL A 168 2.57 1.02 -8.33
N ASN A 169 2.86 0.04 -9.19
CA ASN A 169 4.23 -0.37 -9.51
C ASN A 169 5.05 0.72 -10.23
N ALA A 170 4.38 1.64 -10.94
CA ALA A 170 5.04 2.75 -11.62
C ALA A 170 5.24 3.96 -10.68
N LEU A 171 4.62 3.96 -9.50
CA LEU A 171 4.69 5.06 -8.54
C LEU A 171 6.12 5.25 -8.02
N GLY A 172 6.86 4.17 -7.77
CA GLY A 172 8.26 4.23 -7.34
C GLY A 172 9.18 4.88 -8.37
N LEU A 173 8.99 4.56 -9.67
CA LEU A 173 9.72 5.14 -10.78
C LEU A 173 9.40 6.63 -10.96
N TRP A 174 8.12 6.98 -11.11
CA TRP A 174 7.69 8.35 -11.39
C TRP A 174 7.89 9.28 -10.18
N GLY A 175 7.62 8.76 -8.98
CA GLY A 175 7.90 9.45 -7.71
C GLY A 175 9.39 9.71 -7.55
N GLY A 176 10.22 8.69 -7.72
CA GLY A 176 11.68 8.80 -7.65
C GLY A 176 12.25 9.83 -8.62
N LEU A 177 11.81 9.79 -9.89
CA LEU A 177 12.23 10.74 -10.92
C LEU A 177 11.80 12.18 -10.57
N THR A 178 10.54 12.38 -10.17
CA THR A 178 10.01 13.70 -9.85
C THR A 178 10.71 14.31 -8.64
N PHE A 179 10.89 13.54 -7.57
CA PHE A 179 11.62 13.99 -6.38
C PHE A 179 13.08 14.32 -6.69
N THR A 180 13.73 13.54 -7.56
CA THR A 180 15.09 13.84 -8.03
C THR A 180 15.15 15.19 -8.74
N ILE A 181 14.24 15.45 -9.68
CA ILE A 181 14.18 16.74 -10.42
C ILE A 181 13.96 17.90 -9.44
N ILE A 182 12.99 17.75 -8.52
CA ILE A 182 12.71 18.79 -7.50
C ILE A 182 13.94 19.05 -6.63
N LEU A 183 14.64 18.02 -6.16
CA LEU A 183 15.84 18.17 -5.34
C LEU A 183 17.02 18.77 -6.13
N LEU A 184 17.15 18.47 -7.43
CA LEU A 184 18.15 19.10 -8.29
C LEU A 184 17.89 20.60 -8.46
N VAL A 185 16.64 20.98 -8.75
CA VAL A 185 16.24 22.39 -8.84
C VAL A 185 16.46 23.08 -7.50
N PHE A 186 16.06 22.44 -6.39
CA PHE A 186 16.24 22.98 -5.06
C PHE A 186 17.73 23.17 -4.70
N ARG A 187 18.58 22.19 -5.02
CA ARG A 187 20.03 22.28 -4.85
C ARG A 187 20.61 23.46 -5.66
N PHE A 188 20.17 23.63 -6.90
CA PHE A 188 20.62 24.74 -7.74
C PHE A 188 20.24 26.10 -7.13
N SER A 189 19.02 26.23 -6.60
CA SER A 189 18.58 27.44 -5.88
C SER A 189 19.46 27.74 -4.67
N LEU A 190 19.73 26.75 -3.80
CA LEU A 190 20.63 26.91 -2.65
C LEU A 190 22.05 27.28 -3.07
N TRP A 191 22.55 26.73 -4.18
CA TRP A 191 23.89 27.03 -4.69
C TRP A 191 24.00 28.48 -5.17
N ARG A 192 22.97 28.97 -5.86
CA ARG A 192 22.89 30.37 -6.26
C ARG A 192 22.79 31.30 -5.05
N GLU A 193 21.95 30.96 -4.08
CA GLU A 193 21.82 31.73 -2.83
C GLU A 193 23.16 31.84 -2.11
N TYR A 194 23.85 30.72 -1.90
CA TYR A 194 25.18 30.68 -1.29
C TYR A 194 26.18 31.59 -2.00
N ASN A 195 26.29 31.51 -3.33
CA ASN A 195 27.23 32.32 -4.08
C ASN A 195 26.88 33.81 -4.06
N ASN A 196 25.59 34.16 -4.18
CA ASN A 196 25.13 35.54 -4.12
C ASN A 196 25.41 36.16 -2.77
N LEU A 197 25.15 35.42 -1.69
CA LEU A 197 25.37 35.86 -0.32
C LEU A 197 26.86 36.06 -0.04
N ARG A 198 27.68 35.06 -0.39
CA ARG A 198 29.14 35.13 -0.24
C ARG A 198 29.75 36.30 -1.02
N LEU A 199 29.31 36.52 -2.27
CA LEU A 199 29.77 37.66 -3.08
C LEU A 199 29.33 38.99 -2.44
N THR A 200 28.07 39.10 -2.03
CA THR A 200 27.54 40.33 -1.43
C THR A 200 28.27 40.71 -0.16
N PHE A 201 28.49 39.77 0.76
CA PHE A 201 29.20 40.05 2.01
C PHE A 201 30.69 40.30 1.82
N ARG A 202 31.32 39.67 0.83
CA ARG A 202 32.73 39.93 0.50
C ARG A 202 32.95 41.34 -0.07
N GLU A 203 32.05 41.82 -0.91
CA GLU A 203 32.19 43.13 -1.59
C GLU A 203 31.59 44.30 -0.78
N ALA A 204 30.80 44.01 0.26
CA ALA A 204 30.20 45.04 1.09
C ALA A 204 31.26 45.79 1.92
N LYS A 205 31.35 47.10 1.72
CA LYS A 205 32.16 47.97 2.59
C LYS A 205 31.65 47.90 4.04
N PRO A 206 32.52 48.04 5.06
CA PRO A 206 32.12 47.96 6.47
C PRO A 206 30.93 48.85 6.84
N ASP A 207 30.87 50.06 6.28
CA ASP A 207 29.78 51.01 6.56
C ASP A 207 28.43 50.62 5.94
N HIS A 208 28.44 49.81 4.88
CA HIS A 208 27.24 49.35 4.18
C HIS A 208 26.85 47.91 4.52
N LEU A 209 27.72 47.14 5.18
CA LEU A 209 27.48 45.74 5.51
C LEU A 209 26.16 45.52 6.26
N ARG A 210 25.83 46.39 7.21
CA ARG A 210 24.55 46.32 7.95
C ARG A 210 23.33 46.48 7.03
N PHE A 211 23.40 47.41 6.08
CA PHE A 211 22.31 47.62 5.13
C PHE A 211 22.16 46.40 4.21
N CYS A 212 23.26 45.91 3.63
CA CYS A 212 23.26 44.70 2.79
C CYS A 212 22.71 43.48 3.54
N TYR A 213 23.12 43.29 4.80
CA TYR A 213 22.62 42.23 5.68
C TYR A 213 21.09 42.30 5.83
N MET A 214 20.56 43.49 6.17
CA MET A 214 19.12 43.69 6.35
C MET A 214 18.34 43.51 5.05
N SER A 215 18.86 44.03 3.93
CA SER A 215 18.24 43.87 2.61
C SER A 215 18.15 42.40 2.19
N LEU A 216 19.22 41.63 2.39
CA LEU A 216 19.22 40.20 2.10
C LEU A 216 18.30 39.43 3.06
N ALA A 217 18.31 39.78 4.34
CA ALA A 217 17.49 39.10 5.36
C ALA A 217 15.98 39.18 5.05
N MET A 218 15.52 40.29 4.44
CA MET A 218 14.11 40.46 4.04
C MET A 218 13.71 39.63 2.82
N GLN A 219 14.67 39.15 2.02
CA GLN A 219 14.41 38.40 0.79
C GLN A 219 14.47 36.88 0.99
N GLN A 220 14.94 36.42 2.16
CA GLN A 220 15.11 34.99 2.41
C GLN A 220 13.79 34.31 2.77
N VAL A 221 13.50 33.23 2.04
CA VAL A 221 12.31 32.40 2.25
C VAL A 221 12.65 31.12 3.02
N LEU A 222 13.83 30.55 2.78
CA LEU A 222 14.24 29.23 3.29
C LEU A 222 15.47 29.27 4.20
N THR A 223 15.98 30.46 4.50
CA THR A 223 17.06 30.67 5.47
C THR A 223 16.61 31.73 6.46
N VAL A 224 16.94 31.52 7.73
CA VAL A 224 16.58 32.45 8.82
C VAL A 224 17.89 33.05 9.33
N PRO A 225 18.20 34.30 8.96
CA PRO A 225 19.43 34.93 9.39
C PRO A 225 19.42 35.19 10.91
N PRO A 226 20.59 35.21 11.57
CA PRO A 226 20.72 35.61 12.98
C PRO A 226 20.10 36.98 13.27
N SER A 227 19.56 37.16 14.48
CA SER A 227 19.04 38.48 14.88
C SER A 227 20.21 39.42 15.20
N LEU A 228 20.16 40.65 14.70
CA LEU A 228 21.12 41.70 15.09
C LEU A 228 20.74 42.41 16.40
N THR A 229 19.58 42.08 16.99
CA THR A 229 19.09 42.75 18.20
C THR A 229 19.82 42.22 19.44
N PRO A 230 20.53 43.06 20.21
CA PRO A 230 21.22 42.63 21.43
C PRO A 230 20.24 42.04 22.45
N GLY A 231 20.59 40.92 23.08
CA GLY A 231 19.79 40.30 24.14
C GLY A 231 18.60 39.45 23.66
N GLN A 232 18.32 39.42 22.35
CA GLN A 232 17.36 38.46 21.81
C GLN A 232 18.08 37.13 21.62
N THR A 233 17.87 36.19 22.56
CA THR A 233 18.45 34.84 22.46
C THR A 233 18.08 34.23 21.12
N ASP A 234 19.08 33.81 20.34
CA ASP A 234 18.88 33.14 19.06
C ASP A 234 17.84 32.03 19.24
N LEU A 235 16.69 32.19 18.57
CA LEU A 235 15.71 31.13 18.41
C LEU A 235 16.28 30.11 17.41
N LYS A 236 17.39 29.45 17.80
CA LYS A 236 18.12 28.43 17.05
C LYS A 236 17.24 27.31 16.46
N PRO A 237 16.09 26.88 17.04
CA PRO A 237 15.31 25.81 16.38
C PRO A 237 14.65 26.23 15.05
N ARG A 238 14.61 27.53 14.69
CA ARG A 238 13.95 27.95 13.44
C ARG A 238 14.62 27.41 12.17
N GLY A 239 15.96 27.32 12.16
CA GLY A 239 16.68 26.72 11.03
C GLY A 239 16.40 25.22 10.88
N SER A 240 16.20 24.51 11.99
CA SER A 240 15.91 23.07 12.00
C SER A 240 14.57 22.73 11.35
N VAL A 241 13.55 23.59 11.50
CA VAL A 241 12.25 23.37 10.86
C VAL A 241 12.37 23.40 9.33
N VAL A 242 13.13 24.37 8.79
CA VAL A 242 13.34 24.45 7.34
C VAL A 242 14.20 23.30 6.83
N GLN A 243 15.22 22.88 7.58
CA GLN A 243 15.99 21.67 7.25
C GLN A 243 15.13 20.41 7.26
N GLY A 244 14.10 20.36 8.13
CA GLY A 244 13.08 19.32 8.14
C GLY A 244 12.35 19.17 6.80
N LEU A 245 12.17 20.25 6.04
CA LEU A 245 11.50 20.24 4.73
C LEU A 245 12.31 19.53 3.63
N TYR A 246 13.56 19.15 3.89
CA TYR A 246 14.40 18.44 2.92
C TYR A 246 14.21 16.91 2.96
N PHE A 247 13.59 16.40 4.04
CA PHE A 247 13.36 14.98 4.27
C PHE A 247 12.06 14.38 3.68
N PRO A 248 10.96 15.12 3.39
CA PRO A 248 9.74 14.52 2.85
C PRO A 248 9.95 13.68 1.58
N PRO A 249 10.74 14.11 0.57
CA PRO A 249 11.01 13.28 -0.60
C PRO A 249 11.66 11.93 -0.23
N LEU A 250 12.57 11.94 0.74
CA LEU A 250 13.25 10.74 1.24
C LEU A 250 12.27 9.83 1.98
N LEU A 251 11.46 10.38 2.89
CA LEU A 251 10.47 9.62 3.65
C LEU A 251 9.41 8.99 2.74
N ILE A 252 8.89 9.74 1.77
CA ILE A 252 7.88 9.22 0.83
C ILE A 252 8.47 8.11 -0.04
N GLN A 253 9.66 8.31 -0.61
CA GLN A 253 10.29 7.27 -1.43
C GLN A 253 10.63 6.02 -0.60
N LEU A 254 11.04 6.18 0.65
CA LEU A 254 11.26 5.06 1.57
C LEU A 254 9.97 4.28 1.82
N LEU A 255 8.84 4.97 2.06
CA LEU A 255 7.54 4.32 2.24
C LEU A 255 7.10 3.55 0.98
N ILE A 256 7.36 4.09 -0.21
CA ILE A 256 7.08 3.39 -1.48
C ILE A 256 7.92 2.11 -1.57
N ILE A 257 9.22 2.18 -1.28
CA ILE A 257 10.09 0.99 -1.30
C ILE A 257 9.62 -0.06 -0.29
N ILE A 258 9.26 0.35 0.93
CA ILE A 258 8.73 -0.58 1.94
C ILE A 258 7.45 -1.25 1.42
N ASN A 259 6.55 -0.47 0.83
CA ASN A 259 5.32 -1.00 0.23
C ASN A 259 5.60 -1.98 -0.92
N ASP A 260 6.56 -1.68 -1.79
CA ASP A 260 6.96 -2.55 -2.91
C ASP A 260 7.57 -3.87 -2.38
N PHE A 261 8.40 -3.82 -1.34
CA PHE A 261 8.91 -5.02 -0.67
C PHE A 261 7.81 -5.85 -0.01
N MET A 262 6.83 -5.21 0.65
CA MET A 262 5.71 -5.92 1.26
C MET A 262 4.77 -6.57 0.23
N THR A 263 4.77 -6.06 -1.00
CA THR A 263 3.90 -6.55 -2.10
C THR A 263 4.64 -7.40 -3.12
N SER A 264 5.95 -7.61 -2.97
CA SER A 264 6.80 -8.32 -3.94
C SER A 264 6.36 -9.77 -4.17
N ASP A 265 5.91 -10.45 -3.12
CA ASP A 265 5.44 -11.84 -3.22
C ASP A 265 4.23 -11.97 -4.13
N VAL A 266 3.34 -10.97 -4.10
CA VAL A 266 2.15 -10.93 -4.94
C VAL A 266 2.51 -10.53 -6.37
N GLY A 267 3.36 -9.51 -6.54
CA GLY A 267 3.82 -9.05 -7.86
C GLY A 267 4.61 -10.12 -8.62
N GLY A 268 5.45 -10.87 -7.92
CA GLY A 268 6.28 -11.94 -8.48
C GLY A 268 5.47 -13.10 -9.08
N LEU A 269 4.22 -13.31 -8.64
CA LEU A 269 3.33 -14.31 -9.22
C LEU A 269 2.85 -13.95 -10.64
N PHE A 270 2.82 -12.66 -10.98
CA PHE A 270 2.40 -12.19 -12.30
C PHE A 270 3.59 -11.98 -13.24
N ASN A 271 4.62 -11.26 -12.80
CA ASN A 271 5.82 -11.01 -13.61
C ASN A 271 7.04 -10.68 -12.74
N PHE A 272 7.79 -11.72 -12.37
CA PHE A 272 8.99 -11.61 -11.54
C PHE A 272 10.03 -10.64 -12.08
N ASN A 273 10.28 -10.65 -13.40
CA ASN A 273 11.31 -9.80 -14.02
C ASN A 273 10.93 -8.31 -13.92
N LEU A 274 9.67 -7.97 -14.17
CA LEU A 274 9.21 -6.59 -14.09
C LEU A 274 9.26 -6.06 -12.65
N THR A 275 8.84 -6.88 -11.67
CA THR A 275 8.92 -6.53 -10.24
C THR A 275 10.37 -6.31 -9.80
N GLN A 276 11.31 -7.17 -10.22
CA GLN A 276 12.73 -6.99 -9.90
C GLN A 276 13.31 -5.71 -10.52
N ILE A 277 13.03 -5.43 -11.80
CA ILE A 277 13.50 -4.21 -12.47
C ILE A 277 12.95 -2.97 -11.77
N SER A 278 11.64 -2.93 -11.47
CA SER A 278 11.02 -1.79 -10.78
C SER A 278 11.65 -1.56 -9.40
N THR A 279 11.92 -2.64 -8.66
CA THR A 279 12.57 -2.55 -7.34
C THR A 279 13.98 -1.98 -7.44
N VAL A 280 14.79 -2.47 -8.38
CA VAL A 280 16.17 -1.98 -8.60
C VAL A 280 16.17 -0.50 -8.97
N VAL A 281 15.29 -0.09 -9.89
CA VAL A 281 15.19 1.32 -10.32
C VAL A 281 14.71 2.22 -9.18
N SER A 282 13.73 1.78 -8.38
CA SER A 282 13.25 2.52 -7.21
C SER A 282 14.34 2.69 -6.15
N MET A 283 15.15 1.65 -5.91
CA MET A 283 16.31 1.71 -5.01
C MET A 283 17.40 2.66 -5.53
N PHE A 284 17.65 2.67 -6.84
CA PHE A 284 18.57 3.62 -7.47
C PHE A 284 18.13 5.07 -7.24
N PHE A 285 16.85 5.39 -7.51
CA PHE A 285 16.32 6.73 -7.27
C PHE A 285 16.34 7.11 -5.80
N PHE A 286 16.07 6.19 -4.89
CA PHE A 286 16.19 6.44 -3.46
C PHE A 286 17.63 6.80 -3.06
N GLY A 287 18.63 6.06 -3.55
CA GLY A 287 20.04 6.40 -3.34
C GLY A 287 20.38 7.80 -3.85
N LEU A 288 19.87 8.17 -5.02
CA LEU A 288 20.06 9.50 -5.60
C LEU A 288 19.38 10.61 -4.78
N ILE A 289 18.17 10.37 -4.30
CA ILE A 289 17.44 11.28 -3.40
C ILE A 289 18.21 11.48 -2.10
N VAL A 290 18.68 10.41 -1.45
CA VAL A 290 19.51 10.49 -0.24
C VAL A 290 20.76 11.33 -0.50
N PHE A 291 21.47 11.06 -1.60
CA PHE A 291 22.65 11.82 -1.98
C PHE A 291 22.35 13.32 -2.17
N LEU A 292 21.30 13.66 -2.91
CA LEU A 292 20.91 15.06 -3.16
C LEU A 292 20.46 15.76 -1.88
N THR A 293 19.65 15.13 -1.04
CA THR A 293 19.25 15.68 0.27
C THR A 293 20.46 15.99 1.13
N MET A 294 21.45 15.10 1.19
CA MET A 294 22.69 15.35 1.93
C MET A 294 23.50 16.53 1.36
N ARG A 295 23.54 16.68 0.03
CA ARG A 295 24.19 17.84 -0.61
C ARG A 295 23.45 19.15 -0.32
N CYS A 296 22.12 19.15 -0.32
CA CYS A 296 21.33 20.32 0.08
C CYS A 296 21.59 20.70 1.54
N LEU A 297 21.66 19.73 2.45
CA LEU A 297 21.98 19.96 3.86
C LEU A 297 23.38 20.57 4.06
N GLN A 298 24.39 20.07 3.34
CA GLN A 298 25.74 20.62 3.38
C GLN A 298 25.76 22.10 2.95
N LEU A 299 25.00 22.42 1.90
CA LEU A 299 24.95 23.77 1.33
C LEU A 299 24.16 24.74 2.21
N SER A 300 23.04 24.30 2.78
CA SER A 300 22.30 25.06 3.80
C SER A 300 23.19 25.40 5.00
N ARG A 301 23.96 24.43 5.53
CA ARG A 301 24.92 24.69 6.60
C ARG A 301 26.04 25.67 6.21
N ALA A 302 26.43 25.70 4.94
CA ALA A 302 27.42 26.66 4.45
C ALA A 302 26.83 28.07 4.38
N ILE A 303 25.56 28.21 3.96
CA ILE A 303 24.83 29.48 4.00
C ILE A 303 24.71 30.00 5.44
N ASP A 304 24.34 29.13 6.38
CA ASP A 304 24.23 29.49 7.80
C ASP A 304 25.57 30.03 8.35
N LYS A 305 26.70 29.42 7.99
CA LYS A 305 28.03 29.89 8.39
C LYS A 305 28.37 31.28 7.85
N GLU A 306 28.00 31.57 6.60
CA GLU A 306 28.23 32.89 6.01
C GLU A 306 27.34 33.95 6.68
N TRP A 307 26.10 33.59 7.02
CA TRP A 307 25.21 34.45 7.82
C TRP A 307 25.77 34.74 9.21
N ASP A 308 26.28 33.72 9.91
CA ASP A 308 26.90 33.85 11.22
C ASP A 308 28.11 34.78 11.16
N ALA A 309 29.01 34.56 10.20
CA ALA A 309 30.21 35.37 10.01
C ALA A 309 29.86 36.84 9.72
N ALA A 310 28.89 37.10 8.84
CA ALA A 310 28.43 38.46 8.55
C ALA A 310 27.75 39.12 9.76
N SER A 311 26.95 38.36 10.53
CA SER A 311 26.28 38.90 11.72
C SER A 311 27.28 39.35 12.79
N GLN A 312 28.34 38.57 13.02
CA GLN A 312 29.42 38.90 13.96
C GLN A 312 30.13 40.19 13.55
N GLN A 313 30.49 40.31 12.26
CA GLN A 313 31.14 41.52 11.75
C GLN A 313 30.26 42.77 11.92
N VAL A 314 28.95 42.65 11.69
CA VAL A 314 28.01 43.78 11.90
C VAL A 314 27.89 44.13 13.37
N GLN A 315 27.78 43.14 14.26
CA GLN A 315 27.71 43.36 15.71
C GLN A 315 28.98 44.02 16.26
N GLU A 316 30.16 43.59 15.81
CA GLU A 316 31.44 44.21 16.16
C GLU A 316 31.47 45.68 15.71
N GLY A 317 31.08 45.97 14.47
CA GLY A 317 31.00 47.34 13.95
C GLY A 317 30.05 48.23 14.76
N LEU A 318 28.91 47.70 15.20
CA LEU A 318 27.96 48.42 16.05
C LEU A 318 28.54 48.68 17.45
N SER A 319 29.21 47.69 18.06
CA SER A 319 29.80 47.83 19.39
C SER A 319 30.86 48.93 19.45
N LYS A 320 31.72 49.02 18.43
CA LYS A 320 32.76 50.06 18.31
C LYS A 320 32.16 51.46 18.20
N ARG A 321 31.09 51.61 17.41
CA ARG A 321 30.38 52.90 17.27
C ARG A 321 29.73 53.32 18.59
N VAL A 322 29.08 52.41 19.31
CA VAL A 322 28.47 52.70 20.62
C VAL A 322 29.53 53.11 21.65
N ALA A 323 30.70 52.47 21.64
CA ALA A 323 31.80 52.85 22.52
C ALA A 323 32.34 54.27 22.23
N TYR A 324 32.46 54.63 20.95
CA TYR A 324 32.92 55.97 20.53
C TYR A 324 31.96 57.08 20.97
N PHE A 325 30.65 56.85 20.95
CA PHE A 325 29.66 57.85 21.39
C PHE A 325 29.52 58.00 22.91
N ARG A 326 30.13 57.10 23.70
CA ARG A 326 30.10 57.17 25.17
C ARG A 326 31.29 57.93 25.77
N LEU A 327 32.33 58.18 24.97
CA LEU A 327 33.52 58.95 25.35
C LEU A 327 33.32 60.43 25.03
#